data_AF-A0A6I2RS05-F1
#
_entry.id   AF-A0A6I2RS05-F1
#
_cell.length_a   1.000
_cell.length_b   1.000
_cell.length_c   1.000
_cell.angle_alpha   90.00
_cell.angle_beta   90.00
_cell.angle_gamma   90.00
#
_symmetry.space_group_name_H-M   'P 1'
#
loop_
_entity.id
_entity.type
_entity.pdbx_description
1 polymer ?
#
loop_
_entity_poly.entity_id
_entity_poly.type
_entity_poly.pdbx_seq_one_letter_code
_entity_poly.pdbx_strand_id
1 'polypeptide(L)'
;MASNHGKITRVFPRRTAATPEDPYAFTGPPPCGELPDISEVHISVTFTYDMQKAERLADMWSATGLPVRMGGPAFCEPGGAFVPGRYLKYGYVITSRGCPNRCWFCSVPKREGGVLRELPITSGWNVLDDNLLACSEAHIRAVFAMLMQRQERPAFTGGLEARLLRPWHVELLQASRAKRMFFAYDTPDDYEPLIAAGRLLRSEGVTQTSHRAACYVLIGYPGDTMDAAEKRLLDTYRAGFWPFAMLYRDASGKQAEQWHKFQRLWVRPQSVYYRIKAEFPDGFTEL
;
A
#
# COMPACT_ATOMS: atom_id res chain seq x y z
N MET A 1 -1.81 32.16 -0.63
CA MET A 1 -0.47 32.63 -0.20
C MET A 1 0.39 31.39 0.02
N ALA A 2 1.31 31.11 -0.91
CA ALA A 2 2.17 29.94 -0.83
C ALA A 2 3.25 30.21 0.23
N SER A 3 3.27 29.43 1.31
CA SER A 3 4.31 29.54 2.33
C SER A 3 5.66 29.21 1.70
N ASN A 4 6.63 30.08 1.94
CA ASN A 4 8.01 30.04 1.47
C ASN A 4 8.80 28.86 2.10
N HIS A 5 8.41 27.63 1.79
CA HIS A 5 9.24 26.45 2.05
C HIS A 5 10.18 26.34 0.85
N GLY A 6 11.50 26.47 1.07
CA GLY A 6 12.49 26.24 0.02
C GLY A 6 12.17 24.95 -0.74
N LYS A 7 12.19 24.99 -2.07
CA LYS A 7 11.64 23.88 -2.86
C LYS A 7 12.58 22.68 -2.75
N ILE A 8 12.06 21.61 -2.16
CA ILE A 8 12.79 20.38 -1.93
C ILE A 8 12.73 19.55 -3.21
N THR A 9 13.88 19.15 -3.73
CA THR A 9 13.94 18.08 -4.74
C THR A 9 13.82 16.73 -4.06
N ARG A 10 12.91 15.87 -4.53
CA ARG A 10 12.77 14.49 -4.03
C ARG A 10 13.31 13.52 -5.06
N VAL A 11 14.28 12.71 -4.69
CA VAL A 11 14.88 11.69 -5.54
C VAL A 11 14.51 10.32 -5.00
N PHE A 12 14.01 9.46 -5.87
CA PHE A 12 13.58 8.10 -5.52
C PHE A 12 14.46 7.10 -6.25
N PRO A 13 15.00 6.06 -5.59
CA PRO A 13 15.77 5.03 -6.28
C PRO A 13 14.99 4.29 -7.37
N ARG A 14 13.65 4.34 -7.33
CA ARG A 14 12.76 3.64 -8.26
C ARG A 14 11.49 4.43 -8.49
N ARG A 15 10.97 4.36 -9.73
CA ARG A 15 9.62 4.82 -10.05
C ARG A 15 8.58 3.78 -9.64
N THR A 16 7.55 4.22 -8.94
CA THR A 16 6.34 3.44 -8.63
C THR A 16 5.10 4.22 -9.02
N ALA A 17 3.91 3.63 -8.92
CA ALA A 17 2.65 4.34 -9.13
C ALA A 17 2.42 5.47 -8.10
N ALA A 18 3.11 5.43 -6.96
CA ALA A 18 3.01 6.42 -5.89
C ALA A 18 4.11 7.50 -5.97
N THR A 19 5.05 7.41 -6.91
CA THR A 19 6.07 8.46 -7.10
C THR A 19 5.39 9.75 -7.57
N PRO A 20 5.65 10.92 -6.94
CA PRO A 20 5.15 12.20 -7.43
C PRO A 20 5.54 12.48 -8.89
N GLU A 21 4.71 13.25 -9.58
CA GLU A 21 4.88 13.54 -11.02
C GLU A 21 5.16 15.03 -11.29
N ASP A 22 5.35 15.82 -10.23
CA ASP A 22 5.68 17.22 -10.35
C ASP A 22 7.17 17.43 -10.70
N PRO A 23 7.56 18.62 -11.20
CA PRO A 23 8.92 18.87 -11.69
C PRO A 23 10.07 18.71 -10.69
N TYR A 24 9.78 18.58 -9.38
CA TYR A 24 10.81 18.42 -8.34
C TYR A 24 11.04 16.94 -7.98
N ALA A 25 10.45 15.98 -8.72
CA ALA A 25 10.53 14.55 -8.44
C ALA A 25 11.39 13.82 -9.48
N PHE A 26 12.45 13.16 -9.03
CA PHE A 26 13.43 12.50 -9.89
C PHE A 26 13.59 11.03 -9.51
N THR A 27 13.99 10.19 -10.48
CA THR A 27 14.30 8.77 -10.24
C THR A 27 15.72 8.38 -10.66
N GLY A 28 16.55 9.39 -10.91
CA GLY A 28 17.86 9.25 -11.52
C GLY A 28 18.82 10.37 -11.08
N PRO A 29 19.98 10.46 -11.73
CA PRO A 29 20.95 11.51 -11.45
C PRO A 29 20.41 12.91 -11.74
N PRO A 30 21.08 13.97 -11.26
CA PRO A 30 20.74 15.33 -11.64
C PRO A 30 20.77 15.47 -13.18
N PRO A 31 19.81 16.19 -13.79
CA PRO A 31 19.80 16.40 -15.23
C PRO A 31 21.02 17.20 -15.69
N CYS A 32 21.46 16.95 -16.93
CA CYS A 32 22.45 17.78 -17.62
C CYS A 32 21.77 19.10 -18.06
N GLY A 33 21.52 20.02 -17.14
CA GLY A 33 20.84 21.28 -17.43
C GLY A 33 20.52 22.07 -16.17
N GLU A 34 19.79 23.16 -16.35
CA GLU A 34 19.36 24.01 -15.24
C GLU A 34 18.40 23.24 -14.32
N LEU A 35 18.75 23.20 -13.04
CA LEU A 35 17.87 22.66 -12.01
C LEU A 35 16.76 23.68 -11.73
N PRO A 36 15.54 23.22 -11.40
CA PRO A 36 14.53 24.15 -10.90
C PRO A 36 15.04 24.85 -9.64
N ASP A 37 14.48 26.01 -9.31
CA ASP A 37 14.83 26.76 -8.08
C ASP A 37 14.61 25.87 -6.83
N ILE A 38 15.71 25.35 -6.26
CA ILE A 38 15.72 24.34 -5.20
C ILE A 38 16.76 24.68 -4.13
N SER A 39 16.46 24.33 -2.88
CA SER A 39 17.31 24.63 -1.72
C SER A 39 17.94 23.40 -1.08
N GLU A 40 17.34 22.23 -1.24
CA GLU A 40 17.85 20.96 -0.70
C GLU A 40 17.32 19.77 -1.51
N VAL A 41 18.01 18.63 -1.40
CA VAL A 41 17.71 17.38 -2.09
C VAL A 41 17.46 16.28 -1.07
N HIS A 42 16.33 15.59 -1.17
CA HIS A 42 15.96 14.48 -0.31
C HIS A 42 15.93 13.18 -1.12
N ILE A 43 16.80 12.24 -0.79
CA ILE A 43 16.77 10.86 -1.28
C ILE A 43 15.78 10.06 -0.43
N SER A 44 14.60 9.77 -0.97
CA SER A 44 13.53 9.04 -0.27
C SER A 44 13.58 7.56 -0.63
N VAL A 45 13.96 6.71 0.33
CA VAL A 45 14.21 5.28 0.12
C VAL A 45 13.12 4.44 0.78
N THR A 46 12.28 3.82 -0.05
CA THR A 46 11.18 2.96 0.43
C THR A 46 11.64 1.54 0.75
N PHE A 47 12.57 0.98 -0.04
CA PHE A 47 12.97 -0.42 0.06
C PHE A 47 14.44 -0.55 0.43
N THR A 48 14.75 -1.44 1.38
CA THR A 48 16.13 -1.70 1.83
C THR A 48 17.05 -2.17 0.71
N TYR A 49 16.52 -2.96 -0.23
CA TYR A 49 17.30 -3.46 -1.37
C TYR A 49 17.64 -2.38 -2.41
N ASP A 50 17.07 -1.18 -2.29
CA ASP A 50 17.42 -0.04 -3.13
C ASP A 50 18.49 0.87 -2.46
N MET A 51 18.99 0.55 -1.25
CA MET A 51 19.93 1.40 -0.49
C MET A 51 21.23 1.69 -1.24
N GLN A 52 21.89 0.69 -1.83
CA GLN A 52 23.11 0.93 -2.62
C GLN A 52 22.88 1.86 -3.81
N LYS A 53 21.67 1.82 -4.40
CA LYS A 53 21.31 2.75 -5.47
C LYS A 53 21.06 4.15 -4.91
N ALA A 54 20.46 4.24 -3.73
CA ALA A 54 20.22 5.50 -3.03
C ALA A 54 21.54 6.20 -2.67
N GLU A 55 22.53 5.47 -2.17
CA GLU A 55 23.88 6.00 -1.88
C GLU A 55 24.52 6.59 -3.14
N ARG A 56 24.54 5.86 -4.26
CA ARG A 56 25.05 6.39 -5.54
C ARG A 56 24.30 7.63 -6.00
N LEU A 57 22.98 7.68 -5.82
CA LEU A 57 22.21 8.88 -6.14
C LEU A 57 22.59 10.04 -5.21
N ALA A 58 22.75 9.80 -3.92
CA ALA A 58 23.18 10.82 -2.96
C ALA A 58 24.54 11.43 -3.36
N ASP A 59 25.51 10.61 -3.75
CA ASP A 59 26.82 11.07 -4.22
C ASP A 59 26.71 11.95 -5.46
N MET A 60 25.95 11.51 -6.47
CA MET A 60 25.74 12.25 -7.71
C MET A 60 25.02 13.58 -7.49
N TRP A 61 24.01 13.61 -6.61
CA TRP A 61 23.29 14.83 -6.29
C TRP A 61 24.12 15.77 -5.40
N SER A 62 25.02 15.26 -4.58
CA SER A 62 25.93 16.08 -3.76
C SER A 62 26.89 16.92 -4.62
N ALA A 63 27.23 16.43 -5.82
CA ALA A 63 28.05 17.17 -6.78
C ALA A 63 27.40 18.48 -7.29
N THR A 64 26.10 18.68 -7.05
CA THR A 64 25.40 19.94 -7.36
C THR A 64 25.69 21.08 -6.37
N GLY A 65 26.37 20.78 -5.25
CA GLY A 65 26.65 21.74 -4.17
C GLY A 65 25.47 21.99 -3.23
N LEU A 66 24.33 21.33 -3.45
CA LEU A 66 23.15 21.43 -2.59
C LEU A 66 23.23 20.48 -1.39
N PRO A 67 22.64 20.83 -0.23
CA PRO A 67 22.47 19.90 0.87
C PRO A 67 21.66 18.66 0.44
N VAL A 68 22.23 17.48 0.66
CA VAL A 68 21.59 16.19 0.39
C VAL A 68 21.25 15.49 1.71
N ARG A 69 19.99 15.08 1.86
CA ARG A 69 19.52 14.23 2.96
C ARG A 69 19.00 12.92 2.41
N MET A 70 19.18 11.83 3.14
CA MET A 70 18.66 10.51 2.76
C MET A 70 17.88 9.93 3.94
N GLY A 71 16.74 9.31 3.67
CA GLY A 71 15.90 8.71 4.70
C GLY A 71 14.70 7.97 4.12
N GLY A 72 13.74 7.66 4.99
CA GLY A 72 12.50 6.97 4.61
C GLY A 72 12.40 5.54 5.16
N PRO A 73 11.35 4.78 4.75
CA PRO A 73 11.01 3.50 5.38
C PRO A 73 12.13 2.45 5.39
N ALA A 74 13.04 2.47 4.41
CA ALA A 74 14.18 1.56 4.35
C ALA A 74 15.15 1.71 5.54
N PHE A 75 15.22 2.90 6.13
CA PHE A 75 16.05 3.19 7.30
C PHE A 75 15.37 2.84 8.63
N CYS A 76 14.15 2.29 8.58
CA CYS A 76 13.34 2.01 9.76
C CYS A 76 13.08 3.26 10.63
N GLU A 77 13.12 4.45 10.02
CA GLU A 77 12.82 5.71 10.68
C GLU A 77 11.30 5.87 10.92
N PRO A 78 10.88 6.32 12.11
CA PRO A 78 9.46 6.56 12.39
C PRO A 78 8.85 7.57 11.42
N GLY A 79 7.61 7.31 11.00
CA GLY A 79 6.86 8.22 10.15
C GLY A 79 6.49 9.50 10.89
N GLY A 80 6.96 10.65 10.38
CA GLY A 80 6.55 11.97 10.88
C GLY A 80 5.14 12.37 10.46
N ALA A 81 4.90 13.69 10.44
CA ALA A 81 3.69 14.27 9.85
C ALA A 81 3.56 13.93 8.35
N PHE A 82 2.33 13.91 7.85
CA PHE A 82 2.05 13.73 6.44
C PHE A 82 1.89 15.07 5.72
N VAL A 83 2.58 15.23 4.59
CA VAL A 83 2.47 16.40 3.71
C VAL A 83 2.07 15.92 2.31
N PRO A 84 0.86 16.23 1.84
CA PRO A 84 0.37 15.81 0.52
C PRO A 84 1.33 16.21 -0.60
N GLY A 85 1.57 15.31 -1.55
CA GLY A 85 2.41 15.59 -2.72
C GLY A 85 3.92 15.62 -2.45
N ARG A 86 4.38 15.57 -1.19
CA ARG A 86 5.82 15.68 -0.88
C ARG A 86 6.59 14.45 -1.34
N TYR A 87 6.37 13.29 -0.70
CA TYR A 87 7.04 12.02 -1.03
C TYR A 87 6.11 10.99 -1.68
N LEU A 88 4.82 11.29 -1.74
CA LEU A 88 3.79 10.47 -2.36
C LEU A 88 3.01 11.33 -3.36
N LYS A 89 2.65 10.72 -4.48
CA LYS A 89 1.85 11.34 -5.54
C LYS A 89 0.60 11.98 -4.96
N TYR A 90 0.24 13.15 -5.47
CA TYR A 90 -0.99 13.83 -5.05
C TYR A 90 -2.20 12.90 -5.22
N GLY A 91 -3.11 12.93 -4.23
CA GLY A 91 -4.24 12.00 -4.13
C GLY A 91 -3.97 10.79 -3.23
N TYR A 92 -2.72 10.39 -3.03
CA TYR A 92 -2.36 9.46 -1.96
C TYR A 92 -2.36 10.19 -0.62
N VAL A 93 -2.91 9.57 0.42
CA VAL A 93 -3.09 10.20 1.73
C VAL A 93 -2.74 9.22 2.85
N ILE A 94 -2.13 9.75 3.89
CA ILE A 94 -1.86 9.04 5.14
C ILE A 94 -2.48 9.84 6.27
N THR A 95 -3.49 9.27 6.91
CA THR A 95 -4.29 9.84 7.99
C THR A 95 -3.90 9.27 9.35
N SER A 96 -3.20 8.15 9.39
CA SER A 96 -2.61 7.57 10.60
C SER A 96 -1.29 6.86 10.33
N ARG A 97 -0.51 6.62 11.38
CA ARG A 97 0.77 5.89 11.34
C ARG A 97 0.80 4.82 12.39
N GLY A 98 1.45 3.72 12.08
CA GLY A 98 1.64 2.62 13.01
C GLY A 98 0.47 1.64 13.05
N CYS A 99 0.74 0.50 13.65
CA CYS A 99 -0.19 -0.60 13.74
C CYS A 99 0.06 -1.34 15.07
N PRO A 100 -0.99 -1.73 15.81
CA PRO A 100 -0.84 -2.47 17.07
C PRO A 100 -0.44 -3.95 16.85
N ASN A 101 -0.58 -4.48 15.63
CA ASN A 101 -0.23 -5.85 15.31
C ASN A 101 1.30 -6.05 15.29
N ARG A 102 1.76 -7.28 15.47
CA ARG A 102 3.20 -7.64 15.49
C ARG A 102 3.53 -8.73 14.47
N CYS A 103 3.02 -8.57 13.25
CA CYS A 103 3.26 -9.51 12.15
C CYS A 103 4.77 -9.70 11.93
N TRP A 104 5.22 -10.95 11.83
CA TRP A 104 6.66 -11.32 11.81
C TRP A 104 7.42 -10.74 10.61
N PHE A 105 6.74 -10.45 9.51
CA PHE A 105 7.30 -9.89 8.27
C PHE A 105 7.26 -8.36 8.21
N CYS A 106 6.56 -7.70 9.13
CA CYS A 106 6.22 -6.29 9.02
C CYS A 106 7.22 -5.39 9.76
N SER A 107 7.69 -4.33 9.10
CA SER A 107 8.58 -3.34 9.72
C SER A 107 7.87 -2.26 10.52
N VAL A 108 6.56 -2.08 10.31
CA VAL A 108 5.74 -1.03 10.94
C VAL A 108 5.85 -1.05 12.47
N PRO A 109 5.72 -2.20 13.17
CA PRO A 109 5.75 -2.19 14.64
C PRO A 109 7.10 -1.77 15.20
N LYS A 110 8.20 -2.12 14.51
CA LYS A 110 9.54 -1.66 14.87
C LYS A 110 9.72 -0.17 14.59
N ARG A 111 9.26 0.28 13.42
CA ARG A 111 9.40 1.66 12.93
C ARG A 111 8.57 2.67 13.74
N GLU A 112 7.34 2.31 14.08
CA GLU A 112 6.35 3.21 14.69
C GLU A 112 6.13 2.93 16.19
N GLY A 113 6.88 1.99 16.77
CA GLY A 113 6.82 1.65 18.21
C GLY A 113 5.68 0.70 18.61
N GLY A 114 5.01 0.07 17.65
CA GLY A 114 3.93 -0.90 17.90
C GLY A 114 2.65 -0.26 18.45
N VAL A 115 2.49 1.04 18.22
CA VAL A 115 1.31 1.82 18.58
C VAL A 115 0.77 2.49 17.32
N LEU A 116 -0.53 2.80 17.32
CA LEU A 116 -1.15 3.60 16.28
C LEU A 116 -1.25 5.06 16.73
N ARG A 117 -1.00 5.98 15.80
CA ARG A 117 -1.14 7.42 16.00
C ARG A 117 -1.92 8.03 14.84
N GLU A 118 -3.02 8.67 15.19
CA GLU A 118 -3.82 9.47 14.25
C GLU A 118 -3.09 10.78 13.90
N LEU A 119 -3.20 11.20 12.64
CA LEU A 119 -2.62 12.43 12.10
C LEU A 119 -3.71 13.45 11.75
N PRO A 120 -3.37 14.73 11.61
CA PRO A 120 -4.25 15.69 10.95
C PRO A 120 -4.64 15.19 9.54
N ILE A 121 -5.95 15.16 9.27
CA ILE A 121 -6.49 14.67 8.00
C ILE A 121 -6.31 15.74 6.92
N THR A 122 -5.64 15.37 5.83
CA THR A 122 -5.48 16.19 4.63
C THR A 122 -6.29 15.63 3.46
N SER A 123 -6.52 16.44 2.42
CA SER A 123 -7.22 15.98 1.21
C SER A 123 -6.49 14.84 0.47
N GLY A 124 -7.24 13.83 0.05
CA GLY A 124 -6.80 12.76 -0.86
C GLY A 124 -7.90 11.75 -1.13
N TRP A 125 -7.61 10.71 -1.89
CA TRP A 125 -8.59 9.67 -2.25
C TRP A 125 -7.98 8.25 -2.29
N ASN A 126 -6.67 8.08 -2.07
CA ASN A 126 -6.07 6.76 -1.90
C ASN A 126 -5.39 6.65 -0.54
N VAL A 127 -6.03 5.95 0.40
CA VAL A 127 -5.58 5.83 1.79
C VAL A 127 -4.46 4.79 1.89
N LEU A 128 -3.34 5.19 2.50
CA LEU A 128 -2.12 4.41 2.72
C LEU A 128 -1.76 4.24 4.21
N ASP A 129 -2.75 4.34 5.09
CA ASP A 129 -2.56 4.10 6.52
C ASP A 129 -2.03 2.69 6.76
N ASP A 130 -1.11 2.54 7.72
CA ASP A 130 -0.60 1.21 8.08
C ASP A 130 -1.73 0.31 8.62
N ASN A 131 -2.75 0.89 9.27
CA ASN A 131 -4.00 0.22 9.66
C ASN A 131 -5.13 1.21 9.98
N LEU A 132 -5.89 1.65 8.98
CA LEU A 132 -6.99 2.62 9.18
C LEU A 132 -8.03 2.12 10.19
N LEU A 133 -8.38 0.83 10.18
CA LEU A 133 -9.45 0.28 11.02
C LEU A 133 -9.07 0.12 12.50
N ALA A 134 -7.79 0.33 12.84
CA ALA A 134 -7.33 0.41 14.21
C ALA A 134 -7.40 1.84 14.80
N CYS A 135 -7.77 2.84 14.00
CA CYS A 135 -8.04 4.19 14.48
C CYS A 135 -9.33 4.25 15.31
N SER A 136 -9.53 5.35 16.04
CA SER A 136 -10.79 5.65 16.69
C SER A 136 -11.93 5.81 15.68
N GLU A 137 -13.15 5.53 16.11
CA GLU A 137 -14.33 5.72 15.28
C GLU A 137 -14.48 7.18 14.81
N ALA A 138 -14.21 8.14 15.70
CA ALA A 138 -14.26 9.57 15.37
C ALA A 138 -13.31 9.91 14.22
N HIS A 139 -12.08 9.38 14.26
CA HIS A 139 -11.10 9.58 13.20
C HIS A 139 -11.52 8.92 11.90
N ILE A 140 -11.94 7.65 11.92
CA ILE A 140 -12.38 6.92 10.73
C ILE A 140 -13.54 7.68 10.05
N ARG A 141 -14.55 8.11 10.82
CA ARG A 141 -15.67 8.91 10.28
C ARG A 141 -15.19 10.22 9.66
N ALA A 142 -14.22 10.91 10.27
CA ALA A 142 -13.64 12.13 9.71
C ALA A 142 -12.86 11.86 8.41
N VAL A 143 -12.13 10.74 8.31
CA VAL A 143 -11.45 10.33 7.06
C VAL A 143 -12.48 10.09 5.96
N PHE A 144 -13.55 9.34 6.25
CA PHE A 144 -14.62 9.09 5.30
C PHE A 144 -15.38 10.36 4.88
N ALA A 145 -15.60 11.30 5.81
CA ALA A 145 -16.17 12.61 5.49
C ALA A 145 -15.28 13.38 4.50
N MET A 146 -13.95 13.38 4.71
CA MET A 146 -12.99 13.97 3.75
C MET A 146 -13.07 13.28 2.39
N LEU A 147 -13.07 11.95 2.36
CA LEU A 147 -13.12 11.15 1.13
C LEU A 147 -14.39 11.43 0.31
N MET A 148 -15.53 11.60 0.96
CA MET A 148 -16.82 11.87 0.29
C MET A 148 -16.93 13.29 -0.30
N GLN A 149 -16.06 14.21 0.09
CA GLN A 149 -16.00 15.56 -0.50
C GLN A 149 -15.15 15.63 -1.77
N ARG A 150 -14.60 14.50 -2.24
CA ARG A 150 -13.77 14.44 -3.46
C ARG A 150 -14.59 13.94 -4.64
N GLN A 151 -14.14 14.30 -5.84
CA GLN A 151 -14.76 13.78 -7.08
C GLN A 151 -14.29 12.35 -7.35
N GLU A 152 -13.05 12.04 -6.98
CA GLU A 152 -12.43 10.75 -7.13
C GLU A 152 -13.02 9.73 -6.16
N ARG A 153 -13.34 8.54 -6.67
CA ARG A 153 -13.81 7.44 -5.83
C ARG A 153 -12.65 6.91 -4.97
N PRO A 154 -12.83 6.76 -3.65
CA PRO A 154 -11.76 6.34 -2.74
C PRO A 154 -11.17 4.98 -3.06
N ALA A 155 -9.87 4.83 -2.86
CA ALA A 155 -9.16 3.56 -2.85
C ALA A 155 -8.47 3.35 -1.50
N PHE A 156 -8.38 2.09 -1.08
CA PHE A 156 -7.69 1.70 0.14
C PHE A 156 -6.57 0.72 -0.25
N THR A 157 -5.54 1.23 -0.93
CA THR A 157 -4.38 0.40 -1.30
C THR A 157 -3.40 0.19 -0.16
N GLY A 158 -3.53 0.94 0.95
CA GLY A 158 -2.83 0.63 2.20
C GLY A 158 -3.33 -0.65 2.88
N GLY A 159 -4.52 -1.11 2.53
CA GLY A 159 -5.15 -2.28 3.13
C GLY A 159 -6.11 -1.93 4.27
N LEU A 160 -7.05 -2.84 4.54
CA LEU A 160 -7.96 -2.84 5.67
C LEU A 160 -7.81 -4.17 6.40
N GLU A 161 -7.77 -4.14 7.73
CA GLU A 161 -7.66 -5.36 8.53
C GLU A 161 -9.01 -6.08 8.61
N ALA A 162 -9.09 -7.30 8.06
CA ALA A 162 -10.32 -8.09 8.03
C ALA A 162 -10.93 -8.31 9.43
N ARG A 163 -10.07 -8.57 10.41
CA ARG A 163 -10.44 -8.81 11.82
C ARG A 163 -11.06 -7.61 12.52
N LEU A 164 -10.77 -6.40 12.05
CA LEU A 164 -11.33 -5.15 12.62
C LEU A 164 -12.53 -4.62 11.83
N LEU A 165 -12.90 -5.27 10.72
CA LEU A 165 -14.04 -4.86 9.93
C LEU A 165 -15.34 -5.03 10.74
N ARG A 166 -16.22 -4.03 10.65
CA ARG A 166 -17.50 -3.95 11.39
C ARG A 166 -18.58 -3.43 10.44
N PRO A 167 -19.88 -3.69 10.71
CA PRO A 167 -20.95 -3.27 9.81
C PRO A 167 -20.92 -1.78 9.44
N TRP A 168 -20.72 -0.89 10.42
CA TRP A 168 -20.65 0.55 10.17
C TRP A 168 -19.43 0.97 9.33
N HIS A 169 -18.34 0.20 9.30
CA HIS A 169 -17.23 0.42 8.35
C HIS A 169 -17.70 0.16 6.92
N VAL A 170 -18.51 -0.88 6.71
CA VAL A 170 -19.01 -1.25 5.38
C VAL A 170 -20.04 -0.24 4.88
N GLU A 171 -20.89 0.28 5.76
CA GLU A 171 -21.78 1.42 5.45
C GLU A 171 -20.98 2.62 4.92
N LEU A 172 -19.87 2.98 5.58
CA LEU A 172 -18.99 4.06 5.14
C LEU A 172 -18.32 3.77 3.79
N LEU A 173 -17.83 2.55 3.58
CA LEU A 173 -17.23 2.09 2.31
C LEU A 173 -18.22 2.16 1.14
N GLN A 174 -19.50 1.88 1.41
CA GLN A 174 -20.57 1.99 0.41
C GLN A 174 -20.97 3.43 0.15
N ALA A 175 -21.21 4.22 1.20
CA ALA A 175 -21.55 5.63 1.10
C ALA A 175 -20.46 6.43 0.34
N SER A 176 -19.19 6.14 0.60
CA SER A 176 -18.07 6.75 -0.10
C SER A 176 -17.87 6.25 -1.53
N ARG A 177 -18.66 5.24 -1.96
CA ARG A 177 -18.55 4.56 -3.26
C ARG A 177 -17.14 4.05 -3.51
N ALA A 178 -16.47 3.49 -2.49
CA ALA A 178 -15.09 3.00 -2.58
C ALA A 178 -14.84 2.21 -3.87
N LYS A 179 -13.85 2.63 -4.66
CA LYS A 179 -13.47 2.03 -5.95
C LYS A 179 -12.81 0.67 -5.76
N ARG A 180 -11.91 0.56 -4.79
CA ARG A 180 -11.12 -0.64 -4.51
C ARG A 180 -10.69 -0.63 -3.05
N MET A 181 -10.82 -1.76 -2.39
CA MET A 181 -10.36 -1.99 -1.02
C MET A 181 -9.55 -3.27 -0.99
N PHE A 182 -8.31 -3.16 -0.50
CA PHE A 182 -7.47 -4.33 -0.27
C PHE A 182 -7.60 -4.77 1.19
N PHE A 183 -7.59 -6.08 1.40
CA PHE A 183 -7.38 -6.76 2.68
C PHE A 183 -6.07 -7.54 2.60
N ALA A 184 -5.68 -8.24 3.66
CA ALA A 184 -4.47 -9.04 3.70
C ALA A 184 -4.78 -10.47 4.17
N TYR A 185 -4.08 -11.43 3.56
CA TYR A 185 -4.01 -12.83 3.96
C TYR A 185 -2.54 -13.24 3.89
N ASP A 186 -1.84 -12.99 4.98
CA ASP A 186 -0.40 -13.14 5.05
C ASP A 186 0.00 -14.34 5.92
N THR A 187 -0.83 -14.72 6.90
CA THR A 187 -0.65 -15.90 7.76
C THR A 187 -1.93 -16.74 7.86
N PRO A 188 -1.84 -18.05 8.17
CA PRO A 188 -3.02 -18.94 8.18
C PRO A 188 -4.18 -18.48 9.07
N ASP A 189 -3.89 -17.79 10.18
CA ASP A 189 -4.86 -17.23 11.12
C ASP A 189 -5.62 -16.02 10.58
N ASP A 190 -5.21 -15.44 9.45
CA ASP A 190 -5.99 -14.39 8.77
C ASP A 190 -7.23 -14.95 8.06
N TYR A 191 -7.29 -16.26 7.79
CA TYR A 191 -8.31 -16.83 6.91
C TYR A 191 -9.73 -16.75 7.48
N GLU A 192 -9.93 -17.07 8.74
CA GLU A 192 -11.25 -16.98 9.39
C GLU A 192 -11.77 -15.52 9.44
N PRO A 193 -10.96 -14.54 9.89
CA PRO A 193 -11.31 -13.12 9.75
C PRO A 193 -11.66 -12.71 8.32
N LEU A 194 -10.91 -13.22 7.33
CA LEU A 194 -11.15 -12.91 5.92
C LEU A 194 -12.52 -13.42 5.46
N ILE A 195 -12.90 -14.65 5.81
CA ILE A 195 -14.25 -15.19 5.51
C ILE A 195 -15.33 -14.31 6.14
N ALA A 196 -15.17 -13.95 7.41
CA ALA A 196 -16.14 -13.11 8.12
C ALA A 196 -16.28 -11.73 7.45
N ALA A 197 -15.17 -11.10 7.07
CA ALA A 197 -15.17 -9.84 6.34
C ALA A 197 -15.83 -9.98 4.96
N GLY A 198 -15.59 -11.08 4.24
CA GLY A 198 -16.23 -11.40 2.97
C GLY A 198 -17.74 -11.47 3.08
N ARG A 199 -18.26 -12.22 4.07
CA ARG A 199 -19.71 -12.33 4.35
C ARG A 199 -20.33 -10.97 4.66
N LEU A 200 -19.67 -10.17 5.49
CA LEU A 200 -20.14 -8.84 5.84
C LEU A 200 -20.17 -7.88 4.64
N LEU A 201 -19.16 -7.92 3.78
CA LEU A 201 -19.15 -7.14 2.54
C LEU A 201 -20.28 -7.59 1.60
N ARG A 202 -20.58 -8.90 1.56
CA ARG A 202 -21.66 -9.45 0.74
C ARG A 202 -23.04 -9.05 1.23
N SER A 203 -23.30 -9.08 2.54
CA SER A 203 -24.60 -8.70 3.12
C SER A 203 -24.97 -7.26 2.79
N GLU A 204 -23.97 -6.38 2.66
CA GLU A 204 -24.13 -4.96 2.33
C GLU A 204 -24.02 -4.67 0.82
N GLY A 205 -24.02 -5.69 -0.05
CA GLY A 205 -24.11 -5.52 -1.50
C GLY A 205 -22.79 -5.25 -2.23
N VAL A 206 -21.63 -5.47 -1.62
CA VAL A 206 -20.35 -5.53 -2.35
C VAL A 206 -20.26 -6.88 -3.04
N THR A 207 -20.58 -6.95 -4.34
CA THR A 207 -20.54 -8.22 -5.07
C THR A 207 -19.11 -8.64 -5.42
N GLN A 208 -18.87 -9.95 -5.48
CA GLN A 208 -17.58 -10.51 -5.93
C GLN A 208 -17.22 -10.06 -7.36
N THR A 209 -18.22 -10.01 -8.25
CA THR A 209 -18.08 -9.57 -9.65
C THR A 209 -17.76 -8.09 -9.81
N SER A 210 -17.98 -7.26 -8.78
CA SER A 210 -17.59 -5.83 -8.81
C SER A 210 -16.07 -5.64 -8.77
N HIS A 211 -15.33 -6.67 -8.34
CA HIS A 211 -13.90 -6.62 -8.07
C HIS A 211 -13.52 -5.47 -7.10
N ARG A 212 -14.44 -4.92 -6.31
CA ARG A 212 -14.11 -3.83 -5.38
C ARG A 212 -13.30 -4.34 -4.20
N ALA A 213 -13.66 -5.51 -3.68
CA ALA A 213 -12.93 -6.20 -2.62
C ALA A 213 -11.80 -7.04 -3.23
N ALA A 214 -10.58 -6.82 -2.76
CA ALA A 214 -9.39 -7.57 -3.15
C ALA A 214 -8.57 -7.91 -1.90
N CYS A 215 -7.65 -8.84 -2.03
CA CYS A 215 -6.77 -9.23 -0.93
C CYS A 215 -5.34 -9.40 -1.42
N TYR A 216 -4.40 -8.75 -0.75
CA TYR A 216 -3.00 -9.11 -0.86
C TYR A 216 -2.80 -10.47 -0.19
N VAL A 217 -2.13 -11.38 -0.89
CA VAL A 217 -1.82 -12.71 -0.36
C VAL A 217 -0.31 -12.88 -0.36
N LEU A 218 0.29 -13.01 0.82
CA LEU A 218 1.73 -13.19 0.95
C LEU A 218 2.14 -14.56 0.39
N ILE A 219 3.12 -14.53 -0.51
CA ILE A 219 3.68 -15.74 -1.13
C ILE A 219 5.20 -15.69 -1.13
N GLY A 220 5.83 -16.85 -1.17
CA GLY A 220 7.28 -17.00 -1.37
C GLY A 220 8.14 -16.55 -0.20
N TYR A 221 7.60 -16.55 1.02
CA TYR A 221 8.38 -16.39 2.24
C TYR A 221 9.18 -17.67 2.57
N PRO A 222 10.18 -17.62 3.46
CA PRO A 222 10.97 -18.80 3.83
C PRO A 222 10.08 -19.94 4.33
N GLY A 223 10.19 -21.11 3.69
CA GLY A 223 9.38 -22.29 4.00
C GLY A 223 8.04 -22.38 3.26
N ASP A 224 7.68 -21.39 2.46
CA ASP A 224 6.46 -21.43 1.63
C ASP A 224 6.62 -22.33 0.39
N THR A 225 5.49 -22.87 -0.09
CA THR A 225 5.43 -23.68 -1.32
C THR A 225 4.42 -23.11 -2.30
N MET A 226 4.60 -23.37 -3.60
CA MET A 226 3.65 -22.88 -4.62
C MET A 226 2.25 -23.45 -4.41
N ASP A 227 2.13 -24.71 -3.99
CA ASP A 227 0.84 -25.34 -3.71
C ASP A 227 0.12 -24.69 -2.53
N ALA A 228 0.86 -24.40 -1.44
CA ALA A 228 0.30 -23.69 -0.30
C ALA A 228 -0.10 -22.25 -0.67
N ALA A 229 0.72 -21.56 -1.46
CA ALA A 229 0.42 -20.24 -1.98
C ALA A 229 -0.82 -20.24 -2.90
N GLU A 230 -0.92 -21.19 -3.82
CA GLU A 230 -2.07 -21.37 -4.71
C GLU A 230 -3.34 -21.65 -3.92
N LYS A 231 -3.26 -22.53 -2.91
CA LYS A 231 -4.38 -22.77 -1.99
C LYS A 231 -4.84 -21.47 -1.32
N ARG A 232 -3.93 -20.67 -0.75
CA ARG A 232 -4.29 -19.39 -0.12
C ARG A 232 -4.93 -18.40 -1.10
N LEU A 233 -4.44 -18.34 -2.34
CA LEU A 233 -4.99 -17.50 -3.41
C LEU A 233 -6.41 -17.94 -3.83
N LEU A 234 -6.67 -19.25 -3.91
CA LEU A 234 -8.00 -19.79 -4.18
C LEU A 234 -8.94 -19.60 -3.00
N ASP A 235 -8.46 -19.83 -1.77
CA ASP A 235 -9.22 -19.60 -0.53
C ASP A 235 -9.61 -18.12 -0.38
N THR A 236 -8.75 -17.20 -0.81
CA THR A 236 -9.06 -15.76 -0.89
C THR A 236 -10.26 -15.48 -1.79
N TYR A 237 -10.30 -16.16 -2.95
CA TYR A 237 -11.44 -16.06 -3.85
C TYR A 237 -12.69 -16.68 -3.23
N ARG A 238 -12.56 -17.82 -2.54
CA ARG A 238 -13.65 -18.44 -1.77
C ARG A 238 -14.16 -17.54 -0.65
N ALA A 239 -13.29 -16.71 -0.07
CA ALA A 239 -13.63 -15.69 0.91
C ALA A 239 -14.19 -14.39 0.28
N GLY A 240 -14.39 -14.34 -1.04
CA GLY A 240 -15.15 -13.28 -1.71
C GLY A 240 -14.30 -12.12 -2.19
N PHE A 241 -12.98 -12.27 -2.13
CA PHE A 241 -12.02 -11.25 -2.52
C PHE A 241 -11.35 -11.62 -3.82
N TRP A 242 -11.02 -10.62 -4.64
CA TRP A 242 -10.14 -10.85 -5.77
C TRP A 242 -8.69 -11.04 -5.28
N PRO A 243 -8.05 -12.20 -5.52
CA PRO A 243 -6.70 -12.44 -5.03
C PRO A 243 -5.68 -11.56 -5.77
N PHE A 244 -4.65 -11.14 -5.04
CA PHE A 244 -3.48 -10.47 -5.57
C PHE A 244 -2.22 -11.02 -4.90
N ALA A 245 -1.42 -11.77 -5.65
CA ALA A 245 -0.19 -12.34 -5.14
C ALA A 245 0.85 -11.25 -4.77
N MET A 246 1.10 -11.11 -3.47
CA MET A 246 2.10 -10.21 -2.90
C MET A 246 3.35 -11.00 -2.58
N LEU A 247 4.38 -10.84 -3.42
CA LEU A 247 5.59 -11.62 -3.28
C LEU A 247 6.52 -11.06 -2.19
N TYR A 248 6.80 -11.89 -1.18
CA TYR A 248 7.67 -11.55 -0.06
C TYR A 248 9.08 -11.15 -0.51
N ARG A 249 9.60 -10.04 0.00
CA ARG A 249 10.98 -9.58 -0.20
C ARG A 249 11.64 -9.38 1.15
N ASP A 250 12.78 -10.04 1.35
CA ASP A 250 13.65 -9.74 2.49
C ASP A 250 14.45 -8.45 2.28
N ALA A 251 15.38 -8.17 3.20
CA ALA A 251 16.21 -6.98 3.16
C ALA A 251 17.05 -6.87 1.85
N SER A 252 17.43 -8.01 1.26
CA SER A 252 18.21 -8.09 0.02
C SER A 252 17.34 -7.93 -1.24
N GLY A 253 16.03 -8.12 -1.12
CA GLY A 253 15.07 -8.04 -2.22
C GLY A 253 15.18 -9.17 -3.24
N LYS A 254 16.08 -10.14 -3.02
CA LYS A 254 16.30 -11.30 -3.89
C LYS A 254 15.14 -12.28 -3.78
N GLN A 255 14.78 -12.85 -4.93
CA GLN A 255 13.70 -13.82 -5.05
C GLN A 255 14.07 -14.87 -6.09
N ALA A 256 13.66 -16.11 -5.86
CA ALA A 256 13.82 -17.17 -6.84
C ALA A 256 12.94 -16.87 -8.08
N GLU A 257 13.49 -17.07 -9.28
CA GLU A 257 12.80 -16.75 -10.54
C GLU A 257 11.43 -17.45 -10.68
N GLN A 258 11.32 -18.65 -10.13
CA GLN A 258 10.08 -19.43 -10.11
C GLN A 258 8.93 -18.69 -9.41
N TRP A 259 9.22 -17.98 -8.32
CA TRP A 259 8.21 -17.20 -7.60
C TRP A 259 7.75 -15.98 -8.39
N HIS A 260 8.63 -15.35 -9.18
CA HIS A 260 8.22 -14.30 -10.12
C HIS A 260 7.30 -14.85 -11.22
N LYS A 261 7.61 -16.03 -11.76
CA LYS A 261 6.75 -16.70 -12.74
C LYS A 261 5.39 -16.99 -12.13
N PHE A 262 5.36 -17.54 -10.92
CA PHE A 262 4.13 -17.83 -10.18
C PHE A 262 3.31 -16.57 -9.88
N GLN A 263 3.92 -15.52 -9.32
CA GLN A 263 3.25 -14.26 -9.00
C GLN A 263 2.56 -13.65 -10.23
N ARG A 264 3.20 -13.67 -11.41
CA ARG A 264 2.64 -13.10 -12.64
C ARG A 264 1.29 -13.71 -13.03
N LEU A 265 1.05 -14.96 -12.66
CA LEU A 265 -0.21 -15.65 -12.90
C LEU A 265 -1.35 -15.12 -12.04
N TRP A 266 -1.02 -14.48 -10.92
CA TRP A 266 -1.94 -14.09 -9.85
C TRP A 266 -2.01 -12.57 -9.57
N VAL A 267 -1.45 -11.75 -10.46
CA VAL A 267 -1.51 -10.28 -10.37
C VAL A 267 -2.18 -9.60 -11.57
N ARG A 268 -2.17 -10.25 -12.74
CA ARG A 268 -2.82 -9.72 -13.94
C ARG A 268 -4.30 -10.12 -13.94
N PRO A 269 -5.26 -9.18 -14.02
CA PRO A 269 -6.70 -9.51 -13.95
C PRO A 269 -7.13 -10.62 -14.91
N GLN A 270 -6.63 -10.61 -16.14
CA GLN A 270 -6.95 -11.63 -17.15
C GLN A 270 -6.43 -13.02 -16.73
N SER A 271 -5.18 -13.11 -16.26
CA SER A 271 -4.60 -14.37 -15.81
C SER A 271 -5.31 -14.92 -14.58
N VAL A 272 -5.62 -14.06 -13.61
CA VAL A 272 -6.37 -14.42 -12.41
C VAL A 272 -7.77 -14.92 -12.79
N TYR A 273 -8.45 -14.24 -13.70
CA TYR A 273 -9.76 -14.64 -14.19
C TYR A 273 -9.76 -16.03 -14.83
N TYR A 274 -8.81 -16.33 -15.72
CA TYR A 274 -8.73 -17.65 -16.35
C TYR A 274 -8.45 -18.76 -15.34
N ARG A 275 -7.63 -18.50 -14.32
CA ARG A 275 -7.38 -19.47 -13.24
C ARG A 275 -8.63 -19.73 -12.41
N ILE A 276 -9.29 -18.67 -11.99
CA ILE A 276 -10.55 -18.77 -11.26
C ILE A 276 -11.59 -19.52 -12.09
N LYS A 277 -11.73 -19.22 -13.38
CA LYS A 277 -12.67 -19.92 -14.26
C LYS A 277 -12.33 -21.40 -14.44
N ALA A 278 -11.04 -21.75 -14.46
CA ALA A 278 -10.62 -23.14 -14.56
C ALA A 278 -10.95 -23.94 -13.28
N GLU A 279 -10.79 -23.33 -12.12
CA GLU A 279 -11.10 -23.95 -10.82
C GLU A 279 -12.61 -23.92 -10.50
N PHE A 280 -13.31 -22.87 -10.91
CA PHE A 280 -14.73 -22.61 -10.63
C PHE A 280 -15.50 -22.38 -11.96
N PRO A 281 -15.68 -23.42 -12.79
CA PRO A 281 -16.24 -23.30 -14.14
C PRO A 281 -17.70 -22.81 -14.17
N ASP A 282 -18.49 -23.19 -13.17
CA ASP A 282 -19.90 -22.80 -13.03
C ASP A 282 -20.08 -21.45 -12.32
N GLY A 283 -18.97 -20.73 -12.12
CA GLY A 283 -18.90 -19.61 -11.19
C GLY A 283 -18.78 -20.08 -9.75
N PHE A 284 -18.53 -19.13 -8.86
CA PHE A 284 -18.51 -19.39 -7.43
C PHE A 284 -19.70 -18.68 -6.81
N THR A 285 -20.64 -19.46 -6.28
CA THR A 285 -21.88 -18.99 -5.67
C THR A 285 -21.81 -18.91 -4.16
N GLU A 286 -20.73 -19.38 -3.53
CA GLU A 286 -20.65 -19.40 -2.07
C GLU A 286 -20.07 -18.11 -1.49
N LEU A 287 -20.93 -17.35 -0.80
CA LEU A 287 -20.63 -16.55 0.40
C LEU A 287 -21.90 -15.94 0.97
#